data_AF-G1WGF9-F1
#
_entry.id   AF-G1WGF9-F1
#
_cell.length_a   1.000
_cell.length_b   1.000
_cell.length_c   1.000
_cell.angle_alpha   90.00
_cell.angle_beta   90.00
_cell.angle_gamma   90.00
#
_symmetry.space_group_name_H-M   'P 1'
#
loop_
_entity.id
_entity.type
_entity.pdbx_description
1 polymer ?
#
loop_
_entity_poly.entity_id
_entity_poly.type
_entity_poly.pdbx_seq_one_letter_code
_entity_poly.pdbx_strand_id
1 'polypeptide(L)'
;MTVTNVTIPTIKAFCNLEPKAQALKPLEEAAETFAEWQKYNSCTDMCRVCEHTDESRAAYNGPANRYPAPCPSRESLMDEIADCIQACANLAAMVGVSDMTPYMERCEQRNRERGRYGD
;
A
#
# COMPACT_ATOMS: atom_id res chain seq x y z
N MET A 1 -1.98 6.49 -19.22
CA MET A 1 -3.23 6.89 -18.54
C MET A 1 -2.87 7.51 -17.21
N THR A 2 -3.39 8.70 -16.91
CA THR A 2 -3.24 9.31 -15.59
C THR A 2 -4.41 8.83 -14.73
N VAL A 3 -4.13 8.11 -13.65
CA VAL A 3 -5.14 7.77 -12.65
C VAL A 3 -5.37 9.01 -11.81
N THR A 4 -6.58 9.58 -11.87
CA THR A 4 -6.94 10.80 -11.14
C THR A 4 -7.74 10.53 -9.88
N ASN A 5 -8.34 9.33 -9.77
CA ASN A 5 -9.14 8.91 -8.63
C ASN A 5 -8.82 7.46 -8.25
N VAL A 6 -8.85 7.16 -6.95
CA VAL A 6 -8.69 5.82 -6.39
C VAL A 6 -9.86 5.58 -5.44
N THR A 7 -10.60 4.49 -5.66
CA THR A 7 -11.71 4.09 -4.79
C THR A 7 -11.19 3.22 -3.64
N ILE A 8 -11.57 3.55 -2.42
CA ILE A 8 -11.31 2.76 -1.22
C ILE A 8 -12.66 2.24 -0.69
N PRO A 9 -12.83 0.92 -0.47
CA PRO A 9 -14.07 0.37 0.09
C PRO A 9 -14.21 0.71 1.59
N THR A 10 -15.37 0.41 2.18
CA THR A 10 -15.51 0.46 3.65
C THR A 10 -14.51 -0.51 4.30
N ILE A 11 -13.72 0.00 5.24
CA ILE A 11 -12.68 -0.76 5.93
C ILE A 11 -13.23 -1.32 7.23
N LYS A 12 -13.07 -2.63 7.46
CA LYS A 12 -13.38 -3.26 8.74
C LYS A 12 -12.22 -3.01 9.71
N ALA A 13 -12.38 -2.04 10.60
CA ALA A 13 -11.34 -1.68 11.56
C ALA A 13 -11.21 -2.69 12.72
N PHE A 14 -10.00 -2.80 13.25
CA PHE A 14 -9.68 -3.45 14.52
C PHE A 14 -8.73 -2.56 15.33
N CYS A 15 -8.91 -2.51 16.65
CA CYS A 15 -8.13 -1.64 17.54
C CYS A 15 -7.85 -2.31 18.88
N ASN A 16 -7.40 -3.56 18.83
CA ASN A 16 -7.16 -4.42 19.99
C ASN A 16 -5.72 -4.33 20.55
N LEU A 17 -4.90 -3.42 20.04
CA LEU A 17 -3.55 -3.18 20.53
C LEU A 17 -3.54 -2.12 21.64
N GLU A 18 -2.50 -2.14 22.48
CA GLU A 18 -2.22 -1.05 23.40
C GLU A 18 -2.06 0.29 22.65
N PRO A 19 -2.48 1.44 23.23
CA PRO A 19 -2.57 2.70 22.48
C PRO A 19 -1.29 3.13 21.75
N LYS A 20 -0.13 2.94 22.39
CA LYS A 20 1.16 3.24 21.77
C LYS A 20 1.46 2.30 20.60
N ALA A 21 1.19 1.01 20.74
CA ALA A 21 1.43 0.03 19.68
C ALA A 21 0.51 0.30 18.48
N GLN A 22 -0.77 0.61 18.74
CA GLN A 22 -1.71 0.98 17.68
C GLN A 22 -1.28 2.24 16.92
N ALA A 23 -0.74 3.25 17.63
CA ALA A 23 -0.23 4.47 17.03
C ALA A 23 1.07 4.30 16.23
N LEU A 24 1.84 3.24 16.49
CA LEU A 24 3.06 2.91 15.74
C LEU A 24 2.77 2.21 14.41
N LYS A 25 1.67 1.46 14.31
CA LYS A 25 1.31 0.70 13.11
C LYS A 25 1.34 1.53 11.81
N PRO A 26 0.74 2.73 11.72
CA PRO A 26 0.83 3.53 10.49
C PRO A 26 2.26 3.87 10.05
N LEU A 27 3.21 3.98 10.99
CA LEU A 27 4.61 4.21 10.65
C LEU A 27 5.30 2.95 10.13
N GLU A 28 5.00 1.80 10.71
CA GLU A 28 5.51 0.49 10.26
C GLU A 28 5.05 0.20 8.82
N GLU A 29 3.74 0.28 8.57
CA GLU A 29 3.19 -0.01 7.23
C GLU A 29 3.64 1.00 6.17
N ALA A 30 3.87 2.26 6.56
CA ALA A 30 4.44 3.26 5.65
C ALA A 30 5.89 2.92 5.28
N ALA A 31 6.67 2.35 6.21
CA ALA A 31 8.02 1.89 5.94
C ALA A 31 8.02 0.65 5.03
N GLU A 32 7.09 -0.28 5.23
CA GLU A 32 6.90 -1.47 4.38
C GLU A 32 6.45 -1.08 2.97
N THR A 33 5.48 -0.17 2.85
CA THR A 33 5.07 0.44 1.57
C THR A 33 6.25 1.06 0.82
N PHE A 34 7.09 1.82 1.52
CA PHE A 34 8.26 2.44 0.91
C PHE A 34 9.29 1.38 0.46
N ALA A 35 9.55 0.37 1.28
CA ALA A 35 10.45 -0.72 0.95
C ALA A 35 9.98 -1.50 -0.28
N GLU A 36 8.69 -1.85 -0.38
CA GLU A 36 8.13 -2.51 -1.57
C GLU A 36 8.17 -1.61 -2.80
N TRP A 37 7.91 -0.31 -2.65
CA TRP A 37 8.06 0.62 -3.76
C TRP A 37 9.51 0.67 -4.28
N GLN A 38 10.52 0.68 -3.40
CA GLN A 38 11.93 0.67 -3.80
C GLN A 38 12.24 -0.57 -4.64
N LYS A 39 11.76 -1.73 -4.20
CA LYS A 39 11.95 -2.98 -4.93
C LYS A 39 11.22 -2.93 -6.28
N TYR A 40 9.94 -2.52 -6.31
CA TYR A 40 9.14 -2.37 -7.53
C TYR A 40 9.78 -1.41 -8.54
N ASN A 41 10.31 -0.28 -8.06
CA ASN A 41 10.98 0.73 -8.87
C ASN A 41 12.37 0.27 -9.39
N SER A 42 13.04 -0.63 -8.66
CA SER A 42 14.34 -1.20 -9.06
C SER A 42 14.23 -2.31 -10.12
N CYS A 43 13.03 -2.87 -10.34
CA CYS A 43 12.82 -3.83 -11.42
C CYS A 43 12.94 -3.14 -12.79
N THR A 44 13.89 -3.61 -13.61
CA THR A 44 14.03 -3.17 -15.00
C THR A 44 12.86 -3.66 -15.86
N ASP A 45 12.65 -3.03 -17.03
CA ASP A 45 11.53 -3.37 -17.93
C ASP A 45 11.45 -4.85 -18.34
N MET A 46 12.56 -5.60 -18.27
CA MET A 46 12.58 -7.05 -18.48
C MET A 46 11.79 -7.87 -17.44
N CYS A 47 11.55 -7.31 -16.26
CA CYS A 47 10.83 -7.98 -15.16
C CYS A 47 9.36 -7.58 -15.04
N ARG A 48 8.93 -6.52 -15.75
CA ARG A 48 7.51 -6.11 -15.81
C ARG A 48 6.65 -7.06 -16.64
N VAL A 49 7.29 -7.92 -17.42
CA VAL A 49 6.70 -8.96 -18.27
C VAL A 49 6.66 -10.32 -17.55
N CYS A 50 7.07 -10.38 -16.28
CA CYS A 50 6.80 -11.56 -15.45
C CYS A 50 5.29 -11.62 -15.16
N GLU A 51 4.49 -12.01 -16.15
CA GLU A 51 3.21 -12.63 -15.87
C GLU A 51 3.53 -13.82 -14.97
N HIS A 52 3.15 -13.74 -13.69
CA HIS A 52 3.35 -14.79 -12.71
C HIS A 52 2.55 -16.03 -13.10
N THR A 53 3.03 -16.79 -14.08
CA THR A 53 2.50 -18.10 -14.39
C THR A 53 2.85 -19.04 -13.25
N ASP A 54 2.02 -20.06 -12.99
CA ASP A 54 2.31 -21.10 -11.98
C ASP A 54 3.70 -21.76 -12.20
N GLU A 55 4.21 -21.74 -13.44
CA GLU A 55 5.54 -22.22 -13.83
C GLU A 55 6.67 -21.38 -13.22
N SER A 56 6.51 -20.05 -13.13
CA SER A 56 7.50 -19.17 -12.51
C SER A 56 7.61 -19.35 -11.00
N ARG A 57 6.50 -19.70 -10.33
CA ARG A 57 6.49 -20.10 -8.90
C ARG A 57 7.13 -21.47 -8.69
N ALA A 58 6.93 -22.41 -9.61
CA ALA A 58 7.56 -23.72 -9.57
C ALA A 58 9.09 -23.66 -9.81
N ALA A 59 9.55 -22.77 -10.68
CA ALA A 59 10.98 -22.55 -10.95
C ALA A 59 11.75 -21.99 -9.75
N TYR A 60 11.12 -21.19 -8.88
CA TYR A 60 11.71 -20.69 -7.63
C TYR A 60 11.95 -21.79 -6.59
N ASN A 61 10.98 -22.71 -6.44
CA ASN A 61 11.10 -23.83 -5.49
C ASN A 61 12.03 -24.96 -5.99
N GLY A 62 12.68 -24.79 -7.14
CA GLY A 62 13.61 -25.75 -7.74
C GLY A 62 15.04 -25.66 -7.19
N PRO A 63 15.87 -26.70 -7.39
CA PRO A 63 17.22 -26.81 -6.82
C PRO A 63 18.26 -25.84 -7.43
N ALA A 64 17.86 -25.06 -8.42
CA ALA A 64 18.67 -23.99 -8.99
C ALA A 64 17.88 -22.70 -8.88
N ASN A 65 18.25 -21.87 -7.89
CA ASN A 65 17.88 -20.46 -7.82
C ASN A 65 18.46 -19.73 -9.04
N ARG A 66 17.88 -19.99 -10.22
CA ARG A 66 18.37 -19.56 -11.55
C ARG A 66 17.82 -18.18 -11.93
N TYR A 67 16.90 -17.64 -11.13
CA TYR A 67 16.31 -16.33 -11.30
C TYR A 67 16.70 -15.43 -10.12
N PRO A 68 16.94 -14.13 -10.33
CA PRO A 68 16.99 -13.18 -9.22
C PRO A 68 15.68 -13.28 -8.42
N ALA A 69 15.71 -12.95 -7.13
CA ALA A 69 14.56 -12.98 -6.22
C ALA A 69 13.27 -12.50 -6.94
N PRO A 70 12.09 -13.10 -6.67
CA PRO A 70 10.86 -12.76 -7.38
C PRO A 70 10.73 -11.24 -7.44
N CYS A 71 10.62 -10.68 -8.66
CA CYS A 71 10.40 -9.25 -8.81
C CYS A 71 9.13 -8.91 -8.03
N PRO A 72 9.16 -7.88 -7.18
CA PRO A 72 7.98 -7.44 -6.46
C PRO A 72 6.91 -7.12 -7.48
N SER A 73 5.82 -7.86 -7.38
CA SER A 73 4.70 -7.63 -8.26
C SER A 73 4.10 -6.27 -7.91
N ARG A 74 3.39 -5.69 -8.87
CA ARG A 74 2.51 -4.56 -8.59
C ARG A 74 1.54 -4.89 -7.44
N GLU A 75 1.15 -6.16 -7.29
CA GLU A 75 0.23 -6.63 -6.26
C GLU A 75 0.85 -6.52 -4.86
N SER A 76 2.12 -6.93 -4.67
CA SER A 76 2.80 -6.76 -3.38
C SER A 76 2.87 -5.30 -2.94
N LEU A 77 3.12 -4.37 -3.86
CA LEU A 77 3.04 -2.95 -3.55
C LEU A 77 1.62 -2.50 -3.20
N MET A 78 0.59 -3.04 -3.86
CA MET A 78 -0.80 -2.70 -3.52
C MET A 78 -1.21 -3.26 -2.15
N ASP A 79 -0.70 -4.43 -1.77
CA ASP A 79 -0.94 -5.04 -0.45
C ASP A 79 -0.38 -4.15 0.66
N GLU A 80 0.87 -3.70 0.56
CA GLU A 80 1.45 -2.79 1.55
C GLU A 80 0.73 -1.44 1.64
N ILE A 81 0.29 -0.90 0.49
CA ILE A 81 -0.53 0.31 0.46
C ILE A 81 -1.86 0.06 1.20
N ALA A 82 -2.47 -1.11 0.99
CA ALA A 82 -3.71 -1.48 1.66
C ALA A 82 -3.51 -1.63 3.17
N ASP A 83 -2.41 -2.23 3.61
CA ASP A 83 -2.06 -2.37 5.03
C ASP A 83 -1.79 -1.01 5.67
N CYS A 84 -1.12 -0.09 4.97
CA CYS A 84 -0.95 1.28 5.44
C CYS A 84 -2.30 2.02 5.62
N ILE A 85 -3.23 1.86 4.67
CA ILE A 85 -4.58 2.40 4.76
C ILE A 85 -5.36 1.75 5.92
N GLN A 86 -5.27 0.43 6.08
CA GLN A 86 -5.89 -0.33 7.17
C GLN A 86 -5.36 0.13 8.54
N ALA A 87 -4.05 0.35 8.69
CA ALA A 87 -3.45 0.86 9.91
C ALA A 87 -3.97 2.27 10.27
N CYS A 88 -4.14 3.15 9.26
CA CYS A 88 -4.75 4.46 9.46
C CYS A 88 -6.21 4.35 9.91
N ALA A 89 -7.00 3.46 9.29
CA ALA A 89 -8.40 3.23 9.66
C ALA A 89 -8.53 2.65 11.09
N ASN A 90 -7.64 1.73 11.47
CA ASN A 90 -7.57 1.15 12.80
C ASN A 90 -7.28 2.22 13.86
N LEU A 91 -6.35 3.14 13.58
CA LEU A 91 -6.04 4.26 14.46
C LEU A 91 -7.21 5.24 14.59
N ALA A 92 -7.91 5.55 13.48
CA ALA A 92 -9.12 6.37 13.50
C ALA A 92 -10.21 5.73 14.38
N ALA A 93 -10.44 4.43 14.22
CA ALA A 93 -11.39 3.68 15.05
C ALA A 93 -11.00 3.68 16.53
N MET A 94 -9.70 3.53 16.85
CA MET A 94 -9.20 3.59 18.23
C MET A 94 -9.56 4.91 18.93
N VAL A 95 -9.55 6.03 18.20
CA VAL A 95 -9.91 7.35 18.74
C VAL A 95 -11.40 7.69 18.59
N GLY A 96 -12.24 6.72 18.23
CA GLY A 96 -13.69 6.86 18.15
C GLY A 96 -14.22 7.46 16.85
N VAL A 97 -13.41 7.49 15.78
CA VAL A 97 -13.85 7.96 14.46
C VAL A 97 -14.25 6.77 13.59
N SER A 98 -15.51 6.74 13.17
CA SER A 98 -16.06 5.71 12.27
C SER A 98 -16.29 6.18 10.84
N ASP A 99 -16.26 7.50 10.60
CA ASP A 99 -16.44 8.11 9.28
C ASP A 99 -15.33 9.12 8.99
N MET A 100 -14.50 8.78 8.01
CA MET A 100 -13.38 9.61 7.56
C MET A 100 -13.77 10.60 6.44
N THR A 101 -14.98 10.50 5.88
CA THR A 101 -15.46 11.34 4.77
C THR A 101 -15.20 12.84 5.01
N PRO A 102 -15.63 13.45 6.13
CA PRO A 102 -15.40 14.89 6.33
C PRO A 102 -13.91 15.25 6.49
N TYR A 103 -13.06 14.32 6.92
CA TYR A 103 -11.61 14.55 7.03
C TYR A 103 -10.92 14.48 5.67
N MET A 104 -11.37 13.58 4.79
CA MET A 104 -10.88 13.43 3.42
C MET A 104 -11.29 14.61 2.55
N GLU A 105 -12.53 15.09 2.65
CA GLU A 105 -13.00 16.31 1.96
C GLU A 105 -12.15 17.53 2.36
N ARG A 106 -11.88 17.71 3.67
CA ARG A 106 -10.98 18.78 4.14
C ARG A 106 -9.54 18.59 3.65
N CYS A 107 -9.07 17.35 3.50
CA CYS A 107 -7.75 17.06 2.94
C CYS A 107 -7.67 17.48 1.47
N GLU A 108 -8.70 17.15 0.71
CA GLU A 108 -8.83 17.54 -0.69
C GLU A 108 -8.87 19.06 -0.84
N GLN A 109 -9.69 19.76 -0.06
CA GLN A 109 -9.75 21.22 -0.10
C GLN A 109 -8.36 21.85 0.13
N ARG A 110 -7.62 21.39 1.15
CA ARG A 110 -6.24 21.88 1.39
C ARG A 110 -5.29 21.58 0.23
N ASN A 111 -5.48 20.46 -0.48
CA ASN A 111 -4.69 20.16 -1.67
C ASN A 111 -5.05 21.07 -2.86
N ARG A 112 -6.32 21.46 -3.01
CA ARG A 112 -6.78 22.49 -3.99
C ARG A 112 -6.15 23.84 -3.68
N GLU A 113 -6.23 24.29 -2.44
CA GLU A 113 -5.62 25.55 -1.98
C GLU A 113 -4.10 25.60 -2.18
N ARG A 114 -3.43 24.44 -2.15
CA ARG A 114 -2.00 24.29 -2.42
C ARG A 114 -1.65 24.13 -3.91
N GLY A 115 -2.64 24.14 -4.82
CA GLY A 115 -2.43 23.93 -6.25
C GLY A 115 -1.85 22.56 -6.61
N ARG A 116 -2.13 21.52 -5.81
CA ARG A 116 -1.62 20.15 -6.05
C ARG A 116 -2.40 19.41 -7.14
N TYR A 117 -3.63 19.81 -7.39
CA TYR A 117 -4.40 19.34 -8.54
C TYR A 117 -4.04 20.24 -9.71
N GLY A 118 -3.58 19.62 -10.80
CA GLY A 118 -3.35 20.33 -12.06
C GLY A 118 -4.69 20.63 -12.69
N ASP A 119 -5.19 21.83 -12.43
CA ASP A 119 -6.28 22.45 -13.17
C ASP A 119 -5.73 23.13 -14.44
#